data_AF-A0A847I753-F1
#
_entry.id   AF-A0A847I753-F1
#
_cell.length_a   1.000
_cell.length_b   1.000
_cell.length_c   1.000
_cell.angle_alpha   90.00
_cell.angle_beta   90.00
_cell.angle_gamma   90.00
#
_symmetry.space_group_name_H-M   'P 1'
#
loop_
_entity.id
_entity.type
_entity.pdbx_description
1 polymer ?
#
loop_
_entity_poly.entity_id
_entity_poly.type
_entity_poly.pdbx_seq_one_letter_code
_entity_poly.pdbx_strand_id
1 'polypeptide(L)'
;MRCKQCDYRLWNLTARRCPECGTPFLPSEFEFVPNSVQFCCPHCGQAYYGTDAKGHLVPPAFTCGRCGAAIQMDEMILLPATGLHEEQTRVSRMPWLDWRNRGLVRAWLATVGAALTTPGRLMRLLPADAPMWPARGFALLTLFVTATVAVGPFMIFPLVVSPRSGAVQILLGTVIALLIAFGLLSLTTLVWGLVTHGLLRLTGRTAGNSGRTMQAIYYSTGANILTAIPCLGVYLGWIWWMVSAVLMVREAQRVHGGRAALAVVLPPLLALSGLVGGYVYLFVAVLRAPSTAASPI
;
A
#
# COMPACT_ATOMS: atom_id res chain seq x y z
N MET A 1 12.74 15.65 13.66
CA MET A 1 12.85 14.86 14.91
C MET A 1 11.75 15.31 15.86
N ARG A 2 10.89 14.42 16.35
CA ARG A 2 9.75 14.78 17.23
C ARG A 2 9.67 13.82 18.43
N CYS A 3 9.26 14.32 19.59
CA CYS A 3 9.15 13.52 20.81
C CYS A 3 8.16 12.38 20.60
N LYS A 4 8.56 11.14 20.94
CA LYS A 4 7.70 9.96 20.81
C LYS A 4 6.49 9.96 21.76
N GLN A 5 6.48 10.83 22.78
CA GLN A 5 5.42 10.92 23.78
C GLN A 5 4.43 12.08 23.52
N CYS A 6 4.92 13.29 23.21
CA CYS A 6 4.06 14.46 23.01
C CYS A 6 4.15 15.10 21.61
N ASP A 7 4.91 14.52 20.67
CA ASP A 7 5.16 15.02 19.32
C ASP A 7 5.82 16.42 19.20
N TYR A 8 6.33 16.97 20.31
CA TYR A 8 7.11 18.22 20.30
C TYR A 8 8.37 18.12 19.44
N ARG A 9 8.76 19.21 18.77
CA ARG A 9 9.94 19.25 17.89
C ARG A 9 11.24 19.22 18.70
N LEU A 10 12.13 18.29 18.39
CA LEU A 10 13.37 18.07 19.13
C LEU A 10 14.62 18.58 18.38
N TRP A 11 14.49 19.67 17.64
CA TRP A 11 15.59 20.26 16.87
C TRP A 11 16.28 21.37 17.65
N ASN A 12 17.58 21.54 17.42
CA ASN A 12 18.38 22.58 18.07
C ASN A 12 18.33 22.55 19.61
N LEU A 13 18.18 21.36 20.21
CA LEU A 13 18.17 21.20 21.66
C LEU A 13 19.50 20.65 22.15
N THR A 14 20.10 21.32 23.12
CA THR A 14 21.28 20.84 23.85
C THR A 14 20.88 19.89 24.97
N ALA A 15 19.76 20.17 25.63
CA ALA A 15 19.17 19.30 26.64
C ALA A 15 18.60 18.03 25.97
N ARG A 16 19.07 16.85 26.38
CA ARG A 16 18.60 15.52 25.92
C ARG A 16 17.26 15.11 26.54
N ARG A 17 16.37 16.09 26.74
CA ARG A 17 15.06 15.95 27.34
C ARG A 17 14.08 16.84 26.59
N CYS A 18 12.89 16.31 26.33
CA CYS A 18 11.82 17.08 25.70
C CYS A 18 11.42 18.26 26.62
N PRO A 19 11.42 19.51 26.13
CA PRO A 19 11.02 20.68 26.93
C PRO A 19 9.58 20.62 27.44
N GLU A 20 8.68 20.00 26.68
CA GLU A 20 7.25 19.92 27.02
C GLU A 20 6.93 18.86 28.07
N CYS A 21 7.51 17.66 27.94
CA CYS A 21 7.11 16.50 28.76
C CYS A 21 8.26 15.87 29.55
N GLY A 22 9.47 16.39 29.46
CA GLY A 22 10.65 15.92 30.19
C GLY A 22 11.23 14.57 29.75
N THR A 23 10.55 13.86 28.85
CA THR A 23 10.97 12.55 28.33
C THR A 23 12.37 12.64 27.73
N PRO A 24 13.33 11.80 28.18
CA PRO A 24 14.66 11.78 27.58
C PRO A 24 14.58 11.28 26.13
N PHE A 25 15.52 11.71 25.32
CA PHE A 25 15.62 11.25 23.93
C PHE A 25 17.08 11.21 23.48
N LEU A 26 17.40 10.34 22.53
CA LEU A 26 18.72 10.26 21.91
C LEU A 26 18.61 10.40 20.38
N PRO A 27 19.50 11.16 19.71
CA PRO A 27 19.63 11.19 18.24
C PRO A 27 19.58 9.81 17.56
N SER A 28 20.27 8.80 18.13
CA SER A 28 20.34 7.43 17.63
C SER A 28 18.98 6.71 17.61
N GLU A 29 17.98 7.18 18.36
CA GLU A 29 16.63 6.59 18.43
C GLU A 29 15.73 7.00 17.26
N PHE A 30 16.18 7.90 16.39
CA PHE A 30 15.43 8.44 15.25
C PHE A 30 16.12 8.08 13.95
N GLU A 31 15.33 7.81 12.91
CA GLU A 31 15.86 7.57 11.57
C GLU A 31 15.69 8.81 10.70
N PHE A 32 16.69 9.09 9.88
CA PHE A 32 16.73 10.24 8.99
C PHE A 32 17.00 9.80 7.55
N VAL A 33 16.61 10.64 6.60
CA VAL A 33 17.07 10.46 5.21
C VAL A 33 18.59 10.71 5.19
N PRO A 34 19.41 9.87 4.56
CA PRO A 34 20.85 10.10 4.49
C PRO A 34 21.19 11.48 3.94
N ASN A 35 22.18 12.14 4.53
CA ASN A 35 22.63 13.51 4.24
C ASN A 35 21.59 14.63 4.48
N SER A 36 20.45 14.33 5.11
CA SER A 36 19.40 15.34 5.36
C SER A 36 19.52 16.07 6.70
N VAL A 37 20.41 15.61 7.59
CA VAL A 37 20.57 16.14 8.95
C VAL A 37 22.03 16.49 9.22
N GLN A 38 22.22 17.66 9.82
CA GLN A 38 23.47 18.11 10.42
C GLN A 38 23.53 17.64 11.87
N PHE A 39 24.58 16.91 12.19
CA PHE A 39 25.00 16.62 13.54
C PHE A 39 26.07 17.65 13.90
N CYS A 40 25.72 18.63 14.70
CA CYS A 40 26.60 19.71 15.09
C CYS A 40 27.34 19.37 16.39
N CYS A 41 28.67 19.50 16.38
CA CYS A 41 29.52 19.33 17.55
C CYS A 41 29.02 20.25 18.69
N PRO A 42 28.76 19.71 19.90
CA PRO A 42 28.22 20.52 20.99
C PRO A 42 29.20 21.59 21.51
N HIS A 43 30.50 21.45 21.22
CA HIS A 43 31.55 22.37 21.69
C HIS A 43 31.84 23.53 20.73
N CYS A 44 31.75 23.31 19.42
CA CYS A 44 32.17 24.32 18.42
C CYS A 44 31.18 24.52 17.26
N GLY A 45 30.07 23.79 17.23
CA GLY A 45 29.05 23.89 16.18
C GLY A 45 29.44 23.30 14.82
N GLN A 46 30.61 22.67 14.68
CA GLN A 46 31.01 22.01 13.43
C GLN A 46 29.97 20.96 13.01
N ALA A 47 29.45 21.10 11.80
CA ALA A 47 28.45 20.18 11.25
C ALA A 47 29.10 18.94 10.62
N TYR A 48 28.46 17.80 10.84
CA TYR A 48 28.74 16.50 10.22
C TYR A 48 27.43 15.94 9.68
N TYR A 49 27.49 15.09 8.66
CA TYR A 49 26.30 14.55 8.01
C TYR A 49 26.22 13.04 8.17
N GLY A 50 25.03 12.55 8.53
CA GLY A 50 24.79 11.11 8.64
C GLY A 50 24.65 10.48 7.26
N THR A 51 25.54 9.55 6.93
CA THR A 51 25.66 8.94 5.60
C THR A 51 25.22 7.48 5.55
N ASP A 52 24.93 6.84 6.69
CA ASP A 52 24.51 5.45 6.72
C ASP A 52 23.06 5.26 6.24
N ALA A 53 22.58 4.01 6.21
CA ALA A 53 21.23 3.68 5.77
C ALA A 53 20.11 4.27 6.65
N LYS A 54 20.40 4.64 7.91
CA LYS A 54 19.49 5.29 8.86
C LYS A 54 19.68 6.81 8.91
N GLY A 55 20.61 7.36 8.12
CA GLY A 55 21.01 8.76 8.18
C GLY A 55 21.76 9.14 9.46
N HIS A 56 22.50 8.19 10.04
CA HIS A 56 23.36 8.33 11.22
C HIS A 56 24.83 8.53 10.82
N LEU A 57 25.63 9.03 11.77
CA LEU A 57 27.07 9.19 11.62
C LEU A 57 27.80 7.84 11.65
N VAL A 58 28.83 7.72 10.82
CA VAL A 58 29.76 6.58 10.83
C VAL A 58 31.19 7.12 10.81
N PRO A 59 31.97 6.96 11.90
CA PRO A 59 31.61 6.28 13.16
C PRO A 59 30.64 7.11 14.03
N PRO A 60 29.89 6.47 14.97
CA PRO A 60 29.01 7.17 15.90
C PRO A 60 29.77 7.96 17.00
N ALA A 61 31.07 7.67 17.17
CA ALA A 61 31.97 8.33 18.12
C ALA A 61 33.26 8.70 17.42
N PHE A 62 33.72 9.94 17.59
CA PHE A 62 34.97 10.41 16.99
C PHE A 62 35.49 11.69 17.64
N THR A 63 36.68 12.11 17.26
CA THR A 63 37.25 13.40 17.67
C THR A 63 36.87 14.48 16.66
N CYS A 64 36.28 15.58 17.13
CA CYS A 64 35.87 16.69 16.27
C CYS A 64 37.08 17.28 15.54
N GLY A 65 37.04 17.33 14.21
CA GLY A 65 38.14 17.82 13.38
C GLY A 65 38.43 19.32 13.52
N ARG A 66 37.52 20.10 14.12
CA ARG A 66 37.71 21.55 14.34
C ARG A 66 38.25 21.89 15.73
N CYS A 67 37.71 21.31 16.80
CA CYS A 67 38.07 21.66 18.17
C CYS A 67 38.83 20.56 18.93
N GLY A 68 39.00 19.37 18.36
CA GLY A 68 39.72 18.26 18.98
C GLY A 68 38.99 17.57 20.14
N ALA A 69 37.77 17.97 20.49
CA ALA A 69 36.99 17.32 21.54
C ALA A 69 36.48 15.94 21.09
N ALA A 70 36.50 14.95 21.98
CA ALA A 70 35.83 13.68 21.77
C ALA A 70 34.31 13.90 21.80
N ILE A 71 33.60 13.40 20.79
CA ILE A 71 32.16 13.58 20.63
C ILE A 71 31.47 12.27 20.33
N GLN A 72 30.31 12.08 20.94
CA GLN A 72 29.36 11.00 20.65
C GLN A 72 28.17 11.56 19.88
N MET A 73 27.66 10.83 18.89
CA MET A 73 26.51 11.22 18.06
C MET A 73 25.30 11.66 18.91
N ASP A 74 25.07 10.96 20.03
CA ASP A 74 23.92 11.23 20.90
C ASP A 74 24.03 12.53 21.70
N GLU A 75 25.22 13.11 21.80
CA GLU A 75 25.49 14.40 22.44
C GLU A 75 25.41 15.58 21.46
N MET A 76 25.31 15.30 20.15
CA MET A 76 25.37 16.31 19.09
C MET A 76 24.02 17.01 18.86
N ILE A 77 24.07 18.30 18.56
CA ILE A 77 22.88 19.12 18.29
C ILE A 77 22.44 18.84 16.87
N LEU A 78 21.17 18.48 16.68
CA LEU A 78 20.63 18.16 15.36
C LEU A 78 19.98 19.39 14.73
N LEU A 79 20.31 19.62 13.46
CA LEU A 79 19.68 20.62 12.60
C LEU A 79 19.37 20.00 11.24
N PRO A 80 18.33 20.45 10.50
CA PRO A 80 18.18 20.08 9.10
C PRO A 80 19.41 20.50 8.27
N ALA A 81 19.76 19.75 7.22
CA ALA A 81 20.76 20.17 6.26
C ALA A 81 20.39 21.52 5.63
N THR A 82 21.40 22.33 5.29
CA THR A 82 21.19 23.66 4.72
C THR A 82 20.26 23.59 3.50
N GLY A 83 19.19 24.38 3.51
CA GLY A 83 18.18 24.41 2.45
C GLY A 83 17.12 23.31 2.51
N LEU A 84 17.18 22.40 3.50
CA LEU A 84 16.13 21.42 3.76
C LEU A 84 15.22 21.86 4.91
N HIS A 85 13.93 21.58 4.77
CA HIS A 85 12.95 21.67 5.85
C HIS A 85 12.96 20.39 6.69
N GLU A 86 12.54 20.49 7.96
CA GLU A 86 12.50 19.36 8.90
C GLU A 86 11.72 18.15 8.38
N GLU A 87 10.66 18.37 7.61
CA GLU A 87 9.82 17.32 7.03
C GLU A 87 10.59 16.46 6.02
N GLN A 88 11.55 17.06 5.31
CA GLN A 88 12.37 16.38 4.30
C GLN A 88 13.43 15.48 4.93
N THR A 89 13.72 15.67 6.23
CA THR A 89 14.68 14.83 6.94
C THR A 89 14.05 13.54 7.48
N ARG A 90 12.72 13.43 7.49
CA ARG A 90 12.01 12.27 8.02
C ARG A 90 12.04 11.14 6.99
N VAL A 91 12.44 9.94 7.42
CA VAL A 91 12.24 8.74 6.62
C VAL A 91 10.75 8.59 6.35
N SER A 92 10.36 8.73 5.09
CA SER A 92 8.98 8.48 4.68
C SER A 92 8.66 7.01 4.95
N ARG A 93 7.69 6.74 5.81
CA ARG A 93 7.22 5.39 6.11
C ARG A 93 5.94 5.10 5.34
N MET A 94 5.74 3.84 4.99
CA MET A 94 4.49 3.34 4.42
C MET A 94 3.31 3.75 5.33
N PRO A 95 2.33 4.57 4.88
CA PRO A 95 1.33 5.14 5.77
C PRO A 95 0.55 4.08 6.54
N TRP A 96 0.23 2.95 5.90
CA TRP A 96 -0.44 1.81 6.54
C TRP A 96 0.37 1.16 7.67
N LEU A 97 1.70 1.12 7.58
CA LEU A 97 2.54 0.56 8.65
C LEU A 97 2.70 1.53 9.83
N ASP A 98 2.50 2.83 9.57
CA ASP A 98 2.63 3.92 10.56
C ASP A 98 1.27 4.25 11.23
N TRP A 99 0.33 3.31 11.24
CA TRP A 99 -1.04 3.53 11.74
C TRP A 99 -1.09 3.86 13.23
N ARG A 100 -0.14 3.37 14.04
CA ARG A 100 -0.08 3.68 15.48
C ARG A 100 0.16 5.17 15.74
N ASN A 101 0.90 5.85 14.85
CA ASN A 101 1.21 7.27 15.00
C ASN A 101 0.20 8.17 14.27
N ARG A 102 -0.44 7.68 13.20
CA ARG A 102 -1.37 8.46 12.35
C ARG A 102 -2.84 8.25 12.69
N GLY A 103 -3.19 7.14 13.35
CA GLY A 103 -4.54 6.62 13.45
C GLY A 103 -4.93 5.78 12.23
N LEU A 104 -5.77 4.77 12.44
CA LEU A 104 -6.12 3.75 11.44
C LEU A 104 -6.76 4.37 10.17
N VAL A 105 -7.77 5.25 10.34
CA VAL A 105 -8.50 5.86 9.22
C VAL A 105 -7.59 6.76 8.37
N ARG A 106 -6.77 7.60 9.01
CA ARG A 106 -5.82 8.48 8.30
C ARG A 106 -4.74 7.68 7.58
N ALA A 107 -4.23 6.62 8.20
CA ALA A 107 -3.29 5.70 7.57
C ALA A 107 -3.88 4.99 6.36
N TRP A 108 -5.14 4.54 6.47
CA TRP A 108 -5.88 3.93 5.36
C TRP A 108 -6.07 4.91 4.20
N LEU A 109 -6.66 6.09 4.45
CA LEU A 109 -6.87 7.12 3.43
C LEU A 109 -5.57 7.57 2.76
N ALA A 110 -4.50 7.77 3.54
CA ALA A 110 -3.20 8.13 2.99
C ALA A 110 -2.62 7.03 2.09
N THR A 111 -2.84 5.76 2.44
CA THR A 111 -2.40 4.61 1.62
C THR A 111 -3.23 4.50 0.35
N VAL A 112 -4.56 4.67 0.43
CA VAL A 112 -5.46 4.73 -0.73
C VAL A 112 -5.05 5.86 -1.68
N GLY A 113 -4.88 7.08 -1.15
CA GLY A 113 -4.47 8.24 -1.96
C GLY A 113 -3.11 8.04 -2.62
N ALA A 114 -2.15 7.42 -1.93
CA ALA A 114 -0.85 7.10 -2.51
C ALA A 114 -0.91 5.96 -3.54
N ALA A 115 -1.75 4.95 -3.34
CA ALA A 115 -1.97 3.87 -4.31
C ALA A 115 -2.64 4.39 -5.59
N LEU A 116 -3.48 5.43 -5.45
CA LEU A 116 -4.08 6.13 -6.58
C LEU A 116 -3.06 7.01 -7.31
N THR A 117 -2.31 7.85 -6.61
CA THR A 117 -1.54 8.95 -7.25
C THR A 117 -0.06 8.61 -7.49
N THR A 118 0.56 7.82 -6.61
CA THR A 118 2.01 7.56 -6.63
C THR A 118 2.35 6.11 -6.25
N PRO A 119 1.74 5.10 -6.89
CA PRO A 119 1.87 3.68 -6.49
C PRO A 119 3.32 3.17 -6.46
N GLY A 120 4.14 3.54 -7.45
CA GLY A 120 5.56 3.16 -7.44
C GLY A 120 6.33 3.75 -6.25
N ARG A 121 6.06 5.02 -5.89
CA ARG A 121 6.67 5.63 -4.69
C ARG A 121 6.18 4.93 -3.43
N LEU A 122 4.89 4.63 -3.34
CA LEU A 122 4.31 3.91 -2.22
C LEU A 122 5.02 2.58 -1.96
N MET A 123 5.31 1.81 -3.03
CA MET A 123 6.04 0.55 -2.92
C MET A 123 7.48 0.73 -2.44
N ARG A 124 8.15 1.83 -2.79
CA ARG A 124 9.50 2.16 -2.28
C ARG A 124 9.52 2.44 -0.77
N LEU A 125 8.41 2.89 -0.20
CA LEU A 125 8.30 3.13 1.24
C LEU A 125 8.17 1.84 2.06
N LEU A 126 7.95 0.70 1.41
CA LEU A 126 7.78 -0.58 2.08
C LEU A 126 9.15 -1.20 2.40
N PRO A 127 9.51 -1.42 3.68
CA PRO A 127 10.77 -2.08 4.05
C PRO A 127 10.91 -3.45 3.37
N ALA A 128 12.14 -3.86 3.07
CA ALA A 128 12.41 -5.11 2.35
C ALA A 128 12.06 -6.35 3.20
N ASP A 129 12.17 -6.22 4.51
CA ASP A 129 11.88 -7.20 5.55
C ASP A 129 10.46 -7.11 6.13
N ALA A 130 9.63 -6.19 5.60
CA ALA A 130 8.26 -6.02 6.08
C ALA A 130 7.48 -7.34 5.94
N PRO A 131 6.73 -7.77 6.97
CA PRO A 131 5.91 -8.97 6.88
C PRO A 131 4.78 -8.80 5.86
N MET A 132 4.20 -9.90 5.39
CA MET A 132 3.09 -9.89 4.42
C MET A 132 1.73 -9.52 5.06
N TRP A 133 1.53 -9.84 6.34
CA TRP A 133 0.24 -9.68 7.01
C TRP A 133 -0.33 -8.25 6.97
N PRO A 134 0.45 -7.15 7.13
CA PRO A 134 -0.11 -5.80 7.10
C PRO A 134 -0.68 -5.48 5.73
N ALA A 135 -0.01 -5.90 4.65
CA ALA A 135 -0.50 -5.70 3.29
C ALA A 135 -1.83 -6.42 3.07
N ARG A 136 -1.93 -7.69 3.51
CA ARG A 136 -3.20 -8.44 3.46
C ARG A 136 -4.30 -7.76 4.28
N GLY A 137 -3.99 -7.26 5.47
CA GLY A 137 -4.95 -6.52 6.31
C GLY A 137 -5.46 -5.25 5.62
N PHE A 138 -4.58 -4.48 4.98
CA PHE A 138 -4.95 -3.32 4.18
C PHE A 138 -5.88 -3.70 3.02
N ALA A 139 -5.54 -4.77 2.29
CA ALA A 139 -6.34 -5.24 1.17
C ALA A 139 -7.74 -5.66 1.60
N LEU A 140 -7.85 -6.48 2.65
CA LEU A 140 -9.13 -6.94 3.18
C LEU A 140 -10.00 -5.76 3.66
N LEU A 141 -9.43 -4.81 4.42
CA LEU A 141 -10.18 -3.61 4.82
C LEU A 141 -10.67 -2.83 3.60
N THR A 142 -9.80 -2.61 2.62
CA THR A 142 -10.13 -1.80 1.43
C THR A 142 -11.18 -2.48 0.56
N LEU A 143 -11.08 -3.79 0.34
CA LEU A 143 -12.07 -4.57 -0.41
C LEU A 143 -13.43 -4.56 0.30
N PHE A 144 -13.45 -4.72 1.63
CA PHE A 144 -14.69 -4.67 2.41
C PHE A 144 -15.36 -3.30 2.34
N VAL A 145 -14.61 -2.21 2.55
CA VAL A 145 -15.14 -0.84 2.43
C VAL A 145 -15.64 -0.59 1.02
N THR A 146 -14.86 -0.93 -0.01
CA THR A 146 -15.25 -0.74 -1.41
C THR A 146 -16.54 -1.48 -1.74
N ALA A 147 -16.64 -2.76 -1.39
CA ALA A 147 -17.82 -3.57 -1.65
C ALA A 147 -19.04 -3.04 -0.90
N THR A 148 -18.87 -2.63 0.36
CA THR A 148 -19.95 -2.05 1.17
C THR A 148 -20.47 -0.74 0.57
N VAL A 149 -19.58 0.16 0.14
CA VAL A 149 -19.99 1.44 -0.47
C VAL A 149 -20.63 1.23 -1.84
N ALA A 150 -20.10 0.31 -2.65
CA ALA A 150 -20.65 0.01 -3.97
C ALA A 150 -22.06 -0.62 -3.90
N VAL A 151 -22.31 -1.50 -2.92
CA VAL A 151 -23.58 -2.22 -2.77
C VAL A 151 -24.56 -1.50 -1.83
N GLY A 152 -24.06 -0.66 -0.92
CA GLY A 152 -24.84 0.03 0.12
C GLY A 152 -26.10 0.76 -0.38
N PRO A 153 -26.03 1.57 -1.45
CA PRO A 153 -27.20 2.23 -2.00
C PRO A 153 -28.31 1.25 -2.41
N PHE A 154 -27.95 0.07 -2.93
CA PHE A 154 -28.90 -0.99 -3.30
C PHE A 154 -29.49 -1.70 -2.09
N MET A 155 -28.83 -1.66 -0.92
CA MET A 155 -29.40 -2.16 0.34
C MET A 155 -30.42 -1.19 0.94
N ILE A 156 -30.14 0.12 0.89
CA ILE A 156 -30.96 1.14 1.55
C ILE A 156 -32.23 1.43 0.75
N PHE A 157 -32.14 1.46 -0.58
CA PHE A 157 -33.26 1.87 -1.44
C PHE A 157 -34.53 1.01 -1.25
N PRO A 158 -34.48 -0.34 -1.27
CA PRO A 158 -35.67 -1.16 -1.06
C PRO A 158 -36.29 -1.00 0.34
N LEU A 159 -35.46 -0.78 1.37
CA LEU A 159 -35.91 -0.56 2.75
C LEU A 159 -36.74 0.73 2.89
N VAL A 160 -36.42 1.75 2.10
CA VAL A 160 -37.13 3.04 2.09
C VAL A 160 -38.40 2.97 1.23
N VAL A 161 -38.34 2.32 0.06
CA VAL A 161 -39.41 2.36 -0.94
C VAL A 161 -40.50 1.31 -0.70
N SER A 162 -40.18 0.15 -0.13
CA SER A 162 -41.16 -0.92 0.10
C SER A 162 -40.88 -1.66 1.40
N PRO A 163 -41.27 -1.09 2.56
CA PRO A 163 -41.05 -1.71 3.87
C PRO A 163 -41.93 -2.96 4.13
N ARG A 164 -42.78 -3.36 3.18
CA ARG A 164 -43.63 -4.56 3.28
C ARG A 164 -42.79 -5.83 3.04
N SER A 165 -43.42 -6.99 3.28
CA SER A 165 -42.91 -8.36 3.55
C SER A 165 -41.81 -9.01 2.67
N GLY A 166 -41.05 -8.26 1.86
CA GLY A 166 -39.86 -8.74 1.14
C GLY A 166 -38.54 -8.08 1.57
N ALA A 167 -38.59 -7.00 2.35
CA ALA A 167 -37.42 -6.19 2.66
C ALA A 167 -36.35 -6.96 3.47
N VAL A 168 -36.78 -7.85 4.37
CA VAL A 168 -35.87 -8.70 5.16
C VAL A 168 -35.16 -9.73 4.27
N GLN A 169 -35.88 -10.35 3.32
CA GLN A 169 -35.32 -11.31 2.39
C GLN A 169 -34.30 -10.65 1.45
N ILE A 170 -34.60 -9.43 0.98
CA ILE A 170 -33.68 -8.63 0.16
C ILE A 170 -32.42 -8.28 0.95
N LEU A 171 -32.57 -7.80 2.20
CA LEU A 171 -31.43 -7.47 3.05
C LEU A 171 -30.55 -8.69 3.30
N LEU A 172 -31.13 -9.82 3.70
CA LEU A 172 -30.40 -11.06 3.95
C LEU A 172 -29.68 -11.56 2.70
N GLY A 173 -30.38 -11.60 1.56
CA GLY A 173 -29.80 -11.98 0.28
C GLY A 173 -28.64 -11.07 -0.12
N THR A 174 -28.75 -9.77 0.13
CA THR A 174 -27.69 -8.81 -0.19
C THR A 174 -26.48 -8.95 0.73
N VAL A 175 -26.69 -9.20 2.02
CA VAL A 175 -25.60 -9.49 2.97
C VAL A 175 -24.86 -10.77 2.58
N ILE A 176 -25.59 -11.83 2.23
CA ILE A 176 -24.98 -13.09 1.75
C ILE A 176 -24.18 -12.84 0.47
N ALA A 177 -24.76 -12.13 -0.51
CA ALA A 177 -24.07 -11.79 -1.75
C ALA A 177 -22.81 -10.95 -1.51
N LEU A 178 -22.85 -9.99 -0.57
CA LEU A 178 -21.71 -9.17 -0.17
C LEU A 178 -20.59 -10.02 0.43
N LEU A 179 -20.91 -10.96 1.32
CA LEU A 179 -19.94 -11.86 1.94
C LEU A 179 -19.29 -12.80 0.91
N ILE A 180 -20.09 -13.35 -0.02
CA ILE A 180 -19.60 -14.16 -1.12
C ILE A 180 -18.67 -13.33 -2.03
N ALA A 181 -19.10 -12.13 -2.43
CA ALA A 181 -18.31 -11.23 -3.26
C ALA A 181 -16.99 -10.86 -2.58
N PHE A 182 -17.01 -10.55 -1.28
CA PHE A 182 -15.81 -10.27 -0.50
C PHE A 182 -14.84 -11.45 -0.45
N GLY A 183 -15.36 -12.67 -0.23
CA GLY A 183 -14.57 -13.90 -0.25
C GLY A 183 -13.93 -14.16 -1.62
N LEU A 184 -14.72 -14.02 -2.70
CA LEU A 184 -14.25 -14.19 -4.08
C LEU A 184 -13.21 -13.13 -4.47
N LEU A 185 -13.41 -11.85 -4.13
CA LEU A 185 -12.43 -10.78 -4.39
C LEU A 185 -11.12 -11.03 -3.63
N SER A 186 -11.20 -11.49 -2.39
CA SER A 186 -10.04 -11.82 -1.57
C SER A 186 -9.25 -13.00 -2.16
N LEU A 187 -9.94 -14.06 -2.56
CA LEU A 187 -9.35 -15.22 -3.23
C LEU A 187 -8.76 -14.84 -4.59
N THR A 188 -9.47 -14.05 -5.38
CA THR A 188 -9.01 -13.58 -6.69
C THR A 188 -7.73 -12.79 -6.54
N THR A 189 -7.65 -11.87 -5.57
CA THR A 189 -6.42 -11.09 -5.30
C THR A 189 -5.24 -12.00 -4.90
N LEU A 190 -5.51 -13.05 -4.12
CA LEU A 190 -4.49 -14.06 -3.76
C LEU A 190 -3.96 -14.77 -5.01
N VAL A 191 -4.86 -15.39 -5.78
CA VAL A 191 -4.53 -16.13 -7.00
C VAL A 191 -3.80 -15.22 -7.99
N TRP A 192 -4.25 -13.98 -8.14
CA TRP A 192 -3.64 -13.00 -9.04
C TRP A 192 -2.18 -12.73 -8.72
N GLY A 193 -1.86 -12.52 -7.43
CA GLY A 193 -0.48 -12.28 -7.02
C GLY A 193 0.43 -13.49 -7.23
N LEU A 194 -0.09 -14.71 -7.04
CA LEU A 194 0.63 -15.94 -7.33
C LEU A 194 0.89 -16.12 -8.83
N VAL A 195 -0.14 -15.93 -9.67
CA VAL A 195 -0.01 -16.00 -11.14
C VAL A 195 0.94 -14.93 -11.64
N THR A 196 0.81 -13.69 -11.16
CA THR A 196 1.71 -12.58 -11.50
C THR A 196 3.16 -12.94 -11.17
N HIS A 197 3.41 -13.48 -9.98
CA HIS A 197 4.77 -13.91 -9.61
C HIS A 197 5.28 -15.06 -10.48
N GLY A 198 4.43 -16.05 -10.77
CA GLY A 198 4.75 -17.16 -11.68
C GLY A 198 5.17 -16.65 -13.06
N LEU A 199 4.37 -15.76 -13.67
CA LEU A 199 4.70 -15.13 -14.96
C LEU A 199 6.00 -14.33 -14.92
N LEU A 200 6.26 -13.60 -13.83
CA LEU A 200 7.53 -12.88 -13.67
C LEU A 200 8.75 -13.79 -13.58
N ARG A 201 8.59 -14.98 -12.99
CA ARG A 201 9.63 -16.01 -12.88
C ARG A 201 9.85 -16.75 -14.20
N LEU A 202 8.78 -17.02 -14.94
CA LEU A 202 8.86 -17.62 -16.28
C LEU A 202 9.54 -16.67 -17.29
N THR A 203 9.37 -15.37 -17.12
CA THR A 203 9.94 -14.33 -18.01
C THR A 203 11.29 -13.78 -17.54
N GLY A 204 11.86 -14.28 -16.44
CA GLY A 204 13.22 -13.96 -16.00
C GLY A 204 13.44 -13.85 -14.48
N ARG A 205 14.60 -13.32 -14.09
CA ARG A 205 14.98 -13.16 -12.67
C ARG A 205 14.18 -12.05 -11.98
N THR A 206 13.77 -12.28 -10.74
CA THR A 206 13.06 -11.33 -9.87
C THR A 206 13.95 -10.92 -8.70
N ALA A 207 13.88 -9.66 -8.27
CA ALA A 207 14.69 -9.19 -7.13
C ALA A 207 14.15 -9.65 -5.77
N GLY A 208 12.83 -9.83 -5.66
CA GLY A 208 12.16 -10.29 -4.45
C GLY A 208 11.56 -11.68 -4.59
N ASN A 209 11.10 -12.21 -3.44
CA ASN A 209 10.31 -13.44 -3.38
C ASN A 209 8.84 -13.19 -3.78
N SER A 210 8.02 -14.24 -3.75
CA SER A 210 6.58 -14.17 -4.01
C SER A 210 5.88 -13.22 -3.03
N GLY A 211 6.26 -13.22 -1.75
CA GLY A 211 5.74 -12.32 -0.73
C GLY A 211 5.84 -10.84 -1.11
N ARG A 212 6.94 -10.43 -1.76
CA ARG A 212 7.11 -9.06 -2.24
C ARG A 212 6.17 -8.71 -3.39
N THR A 213 5.83 -9.68 -4.26
CA THR A 213 4.79 -9.52 -5.30
C THR A 213 3.40 -9.42 -4.66
N MET A 214 3.11 -10.27 -3.67
CA MET A 214 1.84 -10.25 -2.95
C MET A 214 1.63 -8.91 -2.24
N GLN A 215 2.65 -8.34 -1.61
CA GLN A 215 2.59 -7.00 -1.02
C GLN A 215 2.22 -5.94 -2.05
N ALA A 216 2.83 -5.97 -3.24
CA ALA A 216 2.51 -5.03 -4.32
C ALA A 216 1.04 -5.14 -4.77
N ILE A 217 0.54 -6.37 -4.96
CA ILE A 217 -0.86 -6.62 -5.36
C ILE A 217 -1.84 -6.24 -4.25
N TYR A 218 -1.53 -6.53 -2.99
CA TYR A 218 -2.39 -6.17 -1.86
C TYR A 218 -2.44 -4.67 -1.63
N TYR A 219 -1.32 -3.95 -1.73
CA TYR A 219 -1.36 -2.50 -1.58
C TYR A 219 -1.95 -1.77 -2.79
N SER A 220 -1.89 -2.36 -3.99
CA SER A 220 -2.55 -1.77 -5.16
C SER A 220 -4.07 -1.79 -5.06
N THR A 221 -4.68 -2.65 -4.22
CA THR A 221 -6.14 -2.65 -3.99
C THR A 221 -6.67 -1.32 -3.47
N GLY A 222 -5.81 -0.41 -2.97
CA GLY A 222 -6.18 0.98 -2.68
C GLY A 222 -6.88 1.67 -3.87
N ALA A 223 -6.48 1.33 -5.09
CA ALA A 223 -7.10 1.83 -6.32
C ALA A 223 -8.54 1.36 -6.54
N ASN A 224 -8.95 0.24 -5.93
CA ASN A 224 -10.31 -0.29 -6.08
C ASN A 224 -11.37 0.62 -5.45
N ILE A 225 -10.98 1.62 -4.65
CA ILE A 225 -11.96 2.57 -4.09
C ILE A 225 -12.75 3.30 -5.18
N LEU A 226 -12.20 3.44 -6.39
CA LEU A 226 -12.92 4.02 -7.53
C LEU A 226 -14.12 3.18 -7.95
N THR A 227 -14.15 1.88 -7.64
CA THR A 227 -15.30 0.98 -7.86
C THR A 227 -16.53 1.39 -7.06
N ALA A 228 -16.35 2.19 -6.00
CA ALA A 228 -17.46 2.76 -5.25
C ALA A 228 -18.28 3.81 -6.05
N ILE A 229 -17.77 4.30 -7.19
CA ILE A 229 -18.49 5.25 -8.04
C ILE A 229 -19.61 4.48 -8.78
N PRO A 230 -20.90 4.86 -8.62
CA PRO A 230 -21.99 4.20 -9.31
C PRO A 230 -21.82 4.22 -10.84
N CYS A 231 -22.20 3.12 -11.52
CA CYS A 231 -22.19 2.92 -12.98
C CYS A 231 -20.80 2.91 -13.66
N LEU A 232 -19.92 3.85 -13.32
CA LEU A 232 -18.60 3.99 -13.96
C LEU A 232 -17.47 3.36 -13.13
N GLY A 233 -17.68 3.20 -11.83
CA GLY A 233 -16.64 2.80 -10.90
C GLY A 233 -16.02 1.46 -11.24
N VAL A 234 -16.82 0.48 -11.66
CA VAL A 234 -16.30 -0.86 -12.00
C VAL A 234 -15.22 -0.79 -13.08
N TYR A 235 -15.41 0.04 -14.11
CA TYR A 235 -14.44 0.20 -15.19
C TYR A 235 -13.23 1.00 -14.73
N LEU A 236 -13.45 2.14 -14.09
CA LEU A 236 -12.39 3.03 -13.62
C LEU A 236 -11.51 2.35 -12.56
N GLY A 237 -12.12 1.70 -11.58
CA GLY A 237 -11.44 0.97 -10.52
C GLY A 237 -10.60 -0.18 -11.07
N TRP A 238 -11.12 -0.93 -12.04
CA TRP A 238 -10.37 -2.05 -12.61
C TRP A 238 -9.17 -1.59 -13.44
N ILE A 239 -9.36 -0.59 -14.31
CA ILE A 239 -8.27 -0.01 -15.10
C ILE A 239 -7.21 0.59 -14.17
N TRP A 240 -7.63 1.40 -13.19
CA TRP A 240 -6.69 2.07 -12.30
C TRP A 240 -5.97 1.12 -11.36
N TRP A 241 -6.65 0.05 -10.92
CA TRP A 241 -6.03 -1.02 -10.15
C TRP A 241 -4.94 -1.73 -10.95
N MET A 242 -5.14 -2.01 -12.24
CA MET A 242 -4.10 -2.57 -13.10
C MET A 242 -2.90 -1.64 -13.19
N VAL A 243 -3.11 -0.34 -13.45
CA VAL A 243 -2.03 0.66 -13.52
C VAL A 243 -1.24 0.69 -12.21
N SER A 244 -1.95 0.76 -11.08
CA SER A 244 -1.34 0.74 -9.74
C SER A 244 -0.54 -0.53 -9.51
N ALA A 245 -1.13 -1.71 -9.78
CA ALA A 245 -0.48 -3.01 -9.64
C ALA A 245 0.79 -3.13 -10.49
N VAL A 246 0.75 -2.72 -11.77
CA VAL A 246 1.92 -2.74 -12.66
C VAL A 246 3.06 -1.89 -12.11
N LEU A 247 2.76 -0.66 -11.67
CA LEU A 247 3.75 0.26 -11.14
C LEU A 247 4.34 -0.23 -9.81
N MET A 248 3.52 -0.81 -8.93
CA MET A 248 3.98 -1.39 -7.67
C MET A 248 4.81 -2.65 -7.91
N VAL A 249 4.38 -3.56 -8.80
CA VAL A 249 5.11 -4.79 -9.13
C VAL A 249 6.45 -4.49 -9.78
N ARG A 250 6.50 -3.52 -10.71
CA ARG A 250 7.75 -3.04 -11.33
C ARG A 250 8.77 -2.66 -10.26
N GLU A 251 8.35 -1.84 -9.30
CA GLU A 251 9.21 -1.36 -8.22
C GLU A 251 9.58 -2.48 -7.23
N ALA A 252 8.58 -3.27 -6.80
CA ALA A 252 8.72 -4.36 -5.85
C ALA A 252 9.74 -5.41 -6.30
N GLN A 253 9.73 -5.74 -7.59
CA GLN A 253 10.55 -6.79 -8.17
C GLN A 253 11.77 -6.28 -8.95
N ARG A 254 11.94 -4.95 -9.04
CA ARG A 254 12.98 -4.27 -9.82
C ARG A 254 13.08 -4.80 -11.25
N VAL A 255 11.94 -4.93 -11.91
CA VAL A 255 11.82 -5.42 -13.30
C VAL A 255 11.48 -4.27 -14.26
N HIS A 256 11.66 -4.51 -15.56
CA HIS A 256 11.23 -3.55 -16.58
C HIS A 256 9.71 -3.40 -16.60
N GLY A 257 9.22 -2.19 -16.91
CA GLY A 257 7.79 -1.85 -16.90
C GLY A 257 6.95 -2.75 -17.81
N GLY A 258 7.41 -3.04 -19.03
CA GLY A 258 6.70 -3.94 -19.94
C GLY A 258 6.56 -5.38 -19.42
N ARG A 259 7.56 -5.86 -18.66
CA ARG A 259 7.52 -7.20 -18.06
C ARG A 259 6.53 -7.27 -16.89
N ALA A 260 6.48 -6.21 -16.08
CA ALA A 260 5.46 -6.07 -15.03
C ALA A 260 4.06 -5.95 -15.63
N ALA A 261 3.89 -5.17 -16.70
CA ALA A 261 2.63 -5.02 -17.41
C ALA A 261 2.12 -6.35 -17.95
N LEU A 262 2.98 -7.10 -18.67
CA LEU A 262 2.64 -8.44 -19.16
C LEU A 262 2.20 -9.36 -18.02
N ALA A 263 2.95 -9.42 -16.93
CA ALA A 263 2.65 -10.32 -15.81
C ALA A 263 1.34 -10.00 -15.08
N VAL A 264 0.97 -8.72 -14.98
CA VAL A 264 -0.25 -8.27 -14.28
C VAL A 264 -1.49 -8.31 -15.19
N VAL A 265 -1.34 -7.98 -16.48
CA VAL A 265 -2.45 -7.80 -17.44
C VAL A 265 -2.74 -9.07 -18.24
N LEU A 266 -1.80 -9.99 -18.39
CA LEU A 266 -2.06 -11.24 -19.10
C LEU A 266 -3.14 -12.13 -18.42
N PRO A 267 -3.14 -12.34 -17.09
CA PRO A 267 -4.16 -13.16 -16.43
C PRO A 267 -5.63 -12.75 -16.72
N PRO A 268 -6.02 -11.47 -16.63
CA PRO A 268 -7.39 -11.07 -16.95
C PRO A 268 -7.73 -11.27 -18.41
N LEU A 269 -6.78 -11.00 -19.32
CA LEU A 269 -7.03 -11.17 -20.75
C LEU A 269 -7.29 -12.64 -21.06
N LEU A 270 -6.49 -13.55 -20.50
CA LEU A 270 -6.72 -15.00 -20.66
C LEU A 270 -8.05 -15.44 -20.03
N ALA A 271 -8.39 -14.94 -18.83
CA ALA A 271 -9.66 -15.27 -18.18
C ALA A 271 -10.87 -14.76 -19.00
N LEU A 272 -10.81 -13.53 -19.50
CA LEU A 272 -11.87 -12.94 -20.33
C LEU A 272 -11.99 -13.66 -21.68
N SER A 273 -10.87 -13.92 -22.36
CA SER A 273 -10.86 -14.68 -23.62
C SER A 273 -11.40 -16.10 -23.43
N GLY A 274 -11.04 -16.77 -22.34
CA GLY A 274 -11.57 -18.09 -22.00
C GLY A 274 -13.08 -18.07 -21.72
N LEU A 275 -13.57 -17.07 -20.98
CA LEU A 275 -14.99 -16.91 -20.68
C LEU A 275 -15.81 -16.61 -21.95
N VAL A 276 -15.37 -15.68 -22.79
CA VAL A 276 -16.03 -15.34 -24.05
C VAL A 276 -16.00 -16.52 -25.01
N GLY A 277 -14.84 -17.16 -25.18
CA GLY A 277 -14.69 -18.34 -26.05
C GLY A 277 -15.57 -19.51 -25.60
N GLY A 278 -15.61 -19.78 -24.28
CA GLY A 278 -16.48 -20.80 -23.70
C GLY A 278 -17.96 -20.50 -23.88
N TYR A 279 -18.38 -19.23 -23.69
CA TYR A 279 -19.75 -18.81 -23.92
C TYR A 279 -20.16 -18.99 -25.39
N VAL A 280 -19.33 -18.54 -26.35
CA VAL A 280 -19.58 -18.70 -27.79
C VAL A 280 -19.67 -20.18 -28.16
N TYR A 281 -18.74 -21.00 -27.65
CA TYR A 281 -18.76 -22.44 -27.87
C TYR A 281 -20.07 -23.08 -27.38
N LEU A 282 -20.48 -22.79 -26.14
CA LEU A 282 -21.73 -23.30 -25.57
C LEU A 282 -22.95 -22.84 -26.37
N PHE A 283 -22.98 -21.57 -26.77
CA PHE A 283 -24.06 -21.01 -27.56
C PHE A 283 -24.19 -21.72 -28.92
N VAL A 284 -23.08 -21.90 -29.64
CA VAL A 284 -23.05 -22.65 -30.90
C VAL A 284 -23.45 -24.12 -30.69
N ALA A 285 -23.02 -24.74 -29.59
CA ALA A 285 -23.38 -26.12 -29.28
C ALA A 285 -24.89 -26.26 -29.04
N VAL A 286 -25.52 -25.32 -28.32
CA VAL A 286 -26.97 -25.29 -28.11
C VAL A 286 -27.73 -25.07 -29.41
N LEU A 287 -27.28 -24.16 -30.28
CA LEU A 287 -27.91 -23.94 -31.59
C LEU A 287 -27.78 -25.13 -32.55
N ARG A 288 -26.73 -25.93 -32.40
CA ARG A 288 -26.50 -27.15 -33.20
C ARG A 288 -27.15 -28.39 -32.61
N ALA A 289 -27.65 -28.33 -31.38
CA ALA A 289 -28.36 -29.46 -30.79
C ALA A 289 -29.62 -29.70 -31.62
N PRO A 290 -29.81 -30.91 -32.19
CA PRO A 290 -31.02 -31.22 -32.93
C PRO A 290 -32.21 -30.98 -32.01
N SER A 291 -33.15 -30.13 -32.44
CA SER A 291 -34.43 -30.01 -31.79
C SER A 291 -35.06 -31.40 -31.85
N THR A 292 -35.04 -32.12 -30.72
CA THR A 292 -35.86 -33.31 -30.52
C THR A 292 -37.31 -32.83 -30.47
N ALA A 293 -37.82 -32.41 -31.63
CA ALA A 293 -39.22 -32.13 -31.83
C ALA A 293 -39.96 -33.42 -31.54
N ALA A 294 -40.86 -33.33 -30.55
CA ALA A 294 -41.70 -34.42 -30.10
C ALA A 294 -42.33 -35.13 -31.31
N SER A 295 -42.26 -36.46 -31.30
CA SER A 295 -43.05 -37.26 -32.24
C SER A 295 -44.52 -36.86 -32.08
N PRO A 296 -45.22 -36.48 -33.17
CA PRO A 296 -46.65 -36.28 -33.12
C PRO A 296 -47.32 -37.61 -32.77
N ILE A 297 -48.16 -37.60 -31.73
CA ILE A 297 -49.12 -38.66 -31.39
C ILE A 297 -50.37 -38.46 -32.22
#